data_AF-A0A1F7XV90-F1
#
_entry.id   AF-A0A1F7XV90-F1
#
_cell.length_a   1.000
_cell.length_b   1.000
_cell.length_c   1.000
_cell.angle_alpha   90.00
_cell.angle_beta   90.00
_cell.angle_gamma   90.00
#
_symmetry.space_group_name_H-M   'P 1'
#
loop_
_entity.id
_entity.type
_entity.pdbx_description
1 polymer ?
#
loop_
_entity_poly.entity_id
_entity_poly.type
_entity_poly.pdbx_seq_one_letter_code
_entity_poly.pdbx_strand_id
1 'polypeptide(L)'
;MRTELLKDIIKDYEGEVWCISKHLLAASMRVMEVGTKELKKNNKDKAWELFDKSYKLYSLFWGLNLGVVSTKDVTRNTKEKEEILLTNDPTTKNQRLKTESSSVFSKLGSLVQKAVDCCKE
;
A
#
# COMPACT_ATOMS: atom_id res chain seq x y z
N MET A 1 5.25 4.86 23.63
CA MET A 1 5.04 5.83 22.53
C MET A 1 4.76 5.21 21.15
N ARG A 2 5.74 4.71 20.37
CA ARG A 2 5.49 4.22 18.97
C ARG A 2 4.41 3.14 18.90
N THR A 3 4.51 2.13 19.75
CA THR A 3 3.58 1.00 19.79
C THR A 3 2.19 1.45 20.22
N GLU A 4 2.08 2.36 21.19
CA GLU A 4 0.79 2.90 21.65
C GLU A 4 0.05 3.60 20.50
N LEU A 5 0.69 4.56 19.82
CA LEU A 5 0.08 5.29 18.70
C LEU A 5 -0.31 4.36 17.54
N LEU A 6 0.45 3.28 17.33
CA LEU A 6 0.15 2.34 16.27
C LEU A 6 -1.08 1.47 16.60
N LYS A 7 -1.36 1.19 17.88
CA LYS A 7 -2.57 0.48 18.32
C LYS A 7 -3.84 1.30 18.08
N ASP A 8 -3.75 2.62 18.04
CA ASP A 8 -4.90 3.48 17.71
C ASP A 8 -5.32 3.35 16.24
N ILE A 9 -4.40 2.91 15.38
CA ILE A 9 -4.62 2.79 13.93
C ILE A 9 -4.87 1.33 13.53
N ILE A 10 -4.11 0.39 14.11
CA ILE A 10 -4.19 -1.04 13.80
C ILE A 10 -4.97 -1.76 14.89
N LYS A 11 -6.19 -2.18 14.56
CA LYS A 11 -7.09 -2.87 15.51
C LYS A 11 -6.68 -4.31 15.79
N ASP A 12 -6.15 -5.02 14.79
CA ASP A 12 -5.58 -6.37 14.96
C ASP A 12 -4.09 -6.27 15.29
N TYR A 13 -3.79 -6.19 16.59
CA TYR A 13 -2.44 -5.97 17.11
C TYR A 13 -1.62 -7.25 17.34
N GLU A 14 -2.14 -8.41 16.92
CA GLU A 14 -1.46 -9.71 17.03
C GLU A 14 -1.30 -10.37 15.65
N GLY A 15 -0.17 -11.05 15.44
CA GLY A 15 0.11 -11.81 14.21
C GLY A 15 0.83 -11.03 13.10
N GLU A 16 0.79 -11.60 11.90
CA GLU A 16 1.55 -11.12 10.73
C GLU A 16 1.09 -9.74 10.25
N VAL A 17 -0.21 -9.42 10.38
CA VAL A 17 -0.78 -8.14 9.95
C VAL A 17 -0.17 -6.96 10.72
N TRP A 18 0.03 -7.10 12.03
CA TRP A 18 0.71 -6.10 12.85
C TRP A 18 2.16 -5.87 12.38
N CYS A 19 2.88 -6.97 12.11
CA CYS A 19 4.27 -6.91 11.67
C CYS A 19 4.40 -6.32 10.26
N ILE A 20 3.53 -6.69 9.32
CA ILE A 20 3.54 -6.14 7.96
C ILE A 20 3.17 -4.66 8.00
N SER A 21 2.10 -4.30 8.70
CA SER A 21 1.61 -2.92 8.77
C SER A 21 2.64 -1.97 9.38
N LYS A 22 3.31 -2.36 10.48
CA LYS A 22 4.34 -1.51 11.10
C LYS A 22 5.54 -1.28 10.17
N HIS A 23 5.89 -2.26 9.33
CA HIS A 23 7.00 -2.17 8.38
C HIS A 23 6.60 -1.36 7.15
N LEU A 24 5.41 -1.58 6.60
CA LEU A 24 4.89 -0.80 5.47
C LEU A 24 4.77 0.68 5.80
N LEU A 25 4.18 1.01 6.95
CA LEU A 25 4.04 2.40 7.39
C LEU A 25 5.42 3.05 7.60
N ALA A 26 6.35 2.35 8.26
CA ALA A 26 7.70 2.88 8.47
C ALA A 26 8.47 3.08 7.16
N ALA A 27 8.42 2.10 6.24
CA ALA A 27 9.07 2.17 4.94
C ALA A 27 8.48 3.32 4.09
N SER A 28 7.15 3.45 4.05
CA SER A 28 6.46 4.55 3.38
C SER A 28 7.00 5.90 3.83
N MET A 29 7.05 6.15 5.13
CA MET A 29 7.51 7.42 5.70
C MET A 29 8.99 7.69 5.42
N ARG A 30 9.84 6.65 5.45
CA ARG A 30 11.28 6.80 5.13
C ARG A 30 11.51 7.11 3.66
N VAL A 31 10.79 6.44 2.75
CA VAL A 31 10.88 6.72 1.32
C VAL A 31 10.39 8.14 1.01
N MET A 32 9.31 8.59 1.67
CA MET A 32 8.81 9.98 1.57
C MET A 32 9.88 11.00 2.00
N GLU A 33 10.56 10.74 3.12
CA GLU A 33 11.62 11.60 3.65
C GLU A 33 12.78 11.73 2.64
N VAL A 34 13.22 10.61 2.06
CA VAL A 34 14.28 10.63 1.03
C VAL A 34 13.80 11.33 -0.24
N GLY A 35 12.56 11.12 -0.67
CA GLY A 35 11.96 11.87 -1.78
C GLY A 35 11.99 13.38 -1.55
N THR A 36 11.68 13.81 -0.33
CA THR A 36 11.74 15.23 0.07
C THR A 36 13.18 15.77 0.04
N LYS A 37 14.16 14.96 0.46
CA LYS A 37 15.59 15.34 0.38
C LYS A 37 16.04 15.48 -1.07
N GLU A 38 15.63 14.59 -1.98
CA GLU A 38 15.96 14.70 -3.40
C GLU A 38 15.26 15.91 -4.05
N LEU A 39 14.02 16.21 -3.67
CA LEU A 39 13.30 17.40 -4.12
C LEU A 39 14.05 18.69 -3.71
N LYS A 40 14.53 18.76 -2.46
CA LYS A 40 15.34 19.89 -1.97
C LYS A 40 16.66 20.07 -2.72
N LYS A 41 17.20 19.01 -3.32
CA LYS A 41 18.38 19.04 -4.19
C LYS A 41 18.05 19.40 -5.65
N ASN A 42 16.80 19.75 -5.97
CA ASN A 42 16.27 19.91 -7.32
C ASN A 42 16.27 18.64 -8.20
N ASN A 43 16.43 17.45 -7.62
CA ASN A 43 16.33 16.18 -8.34
C ASN A 43 14.86 15.75 -8.48
N LYS A 44 14.08 16.50 -9.27
CA LYS A 44 12.62 16.36 -9.33
C LYS A 44 12.16 14.97 -9.79
N ASP A 45 12.76 14.42 -10.85
CA ASP A 45 12.32 13.14 -11.41
C ASP A 45 12.47 11.99 -10.39
N LYS A 46 13.62 11.95 -9.73
CA LYS A 46 13.91 10.97 -8.67
C LYS A 46 13.02 11.20 -7.44
N ALA A 47 12.75 12.45 -7.09
CA ALA A 47 11.83 12.75 -6.00
C ALA A 47 10.42 12.22 -6.28
N TRP A 48 9.89 12.45 -7.49
CA TRP A 48 8.59 11.93 -7.91
C TRP A 48 8.53 10.41 -7.95
N GLU A 49 9.59 9.75 -8.42
CA GLU A 49 9.70 8.28 -8.36
C GLU A 49 9.63 7.77 -6.91
N LEU A 50 10.32 8.43 -5.98
CA LEU A 50 10.28 8.08 -4.56
C LEU A 50 8.90 8.35 -3.94
N PHE A 51 8.25 9.45 -4.30
CA PHE A 51 6.89 9.76 -3.82
C PHE A 51 5.87 8.73 -4.30
N ASP A 52 5.93 8.30 -5.56
CA ASP A 52 5.07 7.23 -6.08
C ASP A 52 5.27 5.92 -5.31
N LYS A 53 6.53 5.52 -5.08
CA LYS A 53 6.84 4.32 -4.27
C LYS A 53 6.35 4.43 -2.83
N SER A 54 6.53 5.60 -2.20
CA SER A 54 6.03 5.87 -0.86
C SER A 54 4.49 5.76 -0.81
N TYR A 55 3.81 6.39 -1.77
CA TYR A 55 2.35 6.37 -1.88
C TYR A 55 1.81 4.95 -2.07
N LYS A 56 2.48 4.12 -2.88
CA LYS A 56 2.13 2.69 -3.04
C LYS A 56 2.24 1.92 -1.73
N LEU A 57 3.32 2.11 -0.95
CA LEU A 57 3.48 1.47 0.35
C LEU A 57 2.41 1.93 1.35
N TYR A 58 2.08 3.22 1.37
CA TYR A 58 1.01 3.78 2.19
C TYR A 58 -0.37 3.21 1.80
N SER A 59 -0.61 3.05 0.51
CA SER A 59 -1.85 2.47 -0.01
C SER A 59 -2.00 1.00 0.37
N LEU A 60 -0.90 0.23 0.35
CA LEU A 60 -0.90 -1.15 0.81
C LEU A 60 -1.15 -1.23 2.33
N PHE A 61 -0.56 -0.32 3.12
CA PHE A 61 -0.83 -0.23 4.55
C PHE A 61 -2.33 -0.06 4.84
N TRP A 62 -3.00 0.89 4.17
CA TRP A 62 -4.44 1.08 4.35
C TRP A 62 -5.28 -0.06 3.76
N GLY A 63 -4.86 -0.64 2.64
CA GLY A 63 -5.51 -1.81 2.06
C GLY A 63 -5.61 -2.98 3.05
N LEU A 64 -4.51 -3.25 3.76
CA LEU A 64 -4.47 -4.28 4.80
C LEU A 64 -5.31 -3.87 6.03
N ASN A 65 -5.15 -2.64 6.52
CA ASN A 65 -5.82 -2.22 7.78
C ASN A 65 -7.32 -1.93 7.63
N LEU A 66 -7.81 -1.66 6.41
CA LEU A 66 -9.23 -1.54 6.10
C LEU A 66 -9.86 -2.88 5.68
N GLY A 67 -9.08 -3.98 5.67
CA GLY A 67 -9.56 -5.31 5.29
C GLY A 67 -9.87 -5.47 3.79
N VAL A 68 -9.41 -4.54 2.94
CA VAL A 68 -9.55 -4.59 1.48
C VAL A 68 -8.63 -5.67 0.89
N VAL A 69 -7.51 -5.92 1.55
CA VAL A 69 -6.53 -6.95 1.22
C VAL A 69 -6.41 -7.90 2.41
N SER A 70 -6.64 -9.20 2.19
CA SER A 70 -6.44 -10.23 3.21
C SER A 70 -5.11 -10.94 2.98
N THR A 71 -4.33 -11.12 4.06
CA THR A 71 -3.04 -11.85 4.01
C THR A 71 -3.23 -13.35 3.80
N LYS A 72 -4.44 -13.89 4.07
CA LYS A 72 -4.76 -15.31 3.91
C LYS A 72 -4.81 -15.76 2.45
N ASP A 73 -5.01 -14.81 1.53
CA ASP A 73 -5.19 -15.08 0.09
C ASP A 73 -3.87 -14.96 -0.70
N VAL A 74 -2.76 -14.63 -0.03
CA VAL A 74 -1.44 -14.49 -0.67
C VAL A 74 -0.84 -15.88 -0.94
N THR A 75 -1.19 -16.45 -2.08
CA THR A 75 -0.51 -17.66 -2.60
C THR A 75 0.81 -17.26 -3.27
N ARG A 76 1.92 -17.84 -2.80
CA ARG A 76 3.26 -17.60 -3.34
C ARG A 76 3.42 -18.40 -4.64
N ASN A 77 3.02 -17.83 -5.77
CA ASN A 77 3.27 -18.46 -7.07
C ASN A 77 4.76 -18.33 -7.45
N THR A 78 5.50 -19.42 -7.33
CA THR A 78 6.96 -19.51 -7.59
C THR A 78 7.32 -19.59 -9.08
N LYS A 79 6.40 -19.29 -9.99
CA LYS A 79 6.63 -19.34 -11.44
C LYS A 79 6.21 -18.02 -12.08
N GLU A 80 7.23 -17.27 -12.50
CA GLU A 80 7.21 -16.17 -13.48
C GLU A 80 6.13 -15.09 -13.36
N LYS A 81 6.62 -13.86 -13.07
CA LYS A 81 5.93 -12.56 -12.99
C LYS A 81 4.97 -12.37 -11.81
N GLU A 82 5.21 -11.24 -11.14
CA GLU A 82 4.54 -10.75 -9.93
C GLU A 82 3.05 -10.46 -10.18
N GLU A 83 2.21 -11.48 -10.16
CA GLU A 83 0.75 -11.33 -10.05
C GLU A 83 0.34 -11.69 -8.63
N ILE A 84 0.23 -10.67 -7.77
CA ILE A 84 -0.39 -10.80 -6.44
C ILE A 84 -1.89 -10.52 -6.62
N LEU A 85 -2.67 -11.58 -6.83
CA LEU A 85 -4.14 -11.51 -6.86
C LEU A 85 -4.66 -11.32 -5.43
N LEU A 86 -5.15 -10.12 -5.13
CA LEU A 86 -5.69 -9.74 -3.81
C LEU A 86 -7.15 -9.30 -3.95
N THR A 87 -8.08 -10.26 -4.08
CA THR A 87 -9.52 -9.98 -4.07
C THR A 87 -10.33 -11.13 -3.47
N ASN A 88 -11.20 -10.80 -2.51
CA ASN A 88 -12.31 -11.64 -2.03
C ASN A 88 -13.62 -11.26 -2.73
N ASP A 89 -13.67 -11.37 -4.06
CA ASP A 89 -14.89 -11.09 -4.83
C ASP A 89 -15.27 -12.31 -5.71
N PRO A 90 -16.40 -13.01 -5.43
CA PRO A 90 -16.81 -14.20 -6.16
C PRO A 90 -17.28 -13.91 -7.61
N THR A 91 -17.31 -12.65 -8.06
CA THR A 91 -17.91 -12.27 -9.34
C THR A 91 -16.94 -12.22 -10.53
N THR A 92 -15.63 -12.34 -10.34
CA THR A 92 -14.66 -12.14 -11.44
C THR A 92 -14.12 -13.45 -12.03
N LYS A 93 -15.00 -14.40 -12.36
CA LYS A 93 -14.65 -15.48 -13.28
C LYS A 93 -14.77 -14.93 -14.70
N ASN A 94 -13.65 -14.83 -15.40
CA ASN A 94 -13.50 -14.46 -16.81
C ASN A 94 -13.21 -12.97 -17.09
N GLN A 95 -11.94 -12.58 -16.93
CA GLN A 95 -11.30 -11.75 -17.95
C GLN A 95 -9.79 -11.93 -17.88
N ARG A 96 -9.24 -12.67 -18.86
CA ARG A 96 -7.81 -12.68 -19.17
C ARG A 96 -7.47 -11.32 -19.74
N LEU A 97 -7.05 -10.36 -18.91
CA LEU A 97 -6.52 -9.09 -19.38
C LEU A 97 -5.16 -8.83 -18.73
N LYS A 98 -4.13 -8.92 -19.58
CA LYS A 98 -2.76 -8.51 -19.27
C LYS A 98 -2.75 -7.10 -18.67
N THR A 99 -1.92 -6.90 -17.64
CA THR A 99 -1.57 -5.63 -16.91
C THR A 99 -2.09 -5.62 -15.46
N GLU A 100 -1.48 -6.39 -14.55
CA GLU A 100 -2.13 -6.75 -13.28
C GLU A 100 -1.64 -6.01 -12.00
N SER A 101 -0.51 -5.28 -12.02
CA SER A 101 -0.14 -4.47 -10.84
C SER A 101 -0.91 -3.14 -10.77
N SER A 102 -1.38 -2.62 -11.90
CA SER A 102 -2.11 -1.34 -11.94
C SER A 102 -3.49 -1.44 -11.29
N SER A 103 -4.23 -2.55 -11.43
CA SER A 103 -5.63 -2.65 -10.97
C SER A 103 -5.78 -2.55 -9.44
N VAL A 104 -4.95 -3.28 -8.67
CA VAL A 104 -5.01 -3.27 -7.19
C VAL A 104 -4.53 -1.93 -6.64
N PHE A 105 -3.39 -1.42 -7.12
CA PHE A 105 -2.89 -0.11 -6.70
C PHE A 105 -3.80 1.04 -7.13
N SER A 106 -4.52 0.93 -8.25
CA SER A 106 -5.52 1.93 -8.66
C SER A 106 -6.73 1.94 -7.72
N LYS A 107 -7.24 0.76 -7.34
CA LYS A 107 -8.34 0.65 -6.37
C LYS A 107 -7.93 1.16 -4.99
N LEU A 108 -6.78 0.73 -4.48
CA LEU A 108 -6.24 1.20 -3.20
C LEU A 108 -5.94 2.70 -3.24
N GLY A 109 -5.34 3.18 -4.33
CA GLY A 109 -5.09 4.60 -4.57
C GLY A 109 -6.38 5.41 -4.52
N SER A 110 -7.45 4.95 -5.17
CA SER A 110 -8.75 5.65 -5.12
C SER A 110 -9.36 5.70 -3.72
N LEU A 111 -9.18 4.66 -2.90
CA LEU A 111 -9.63 4.61 -1.51
C LEU A 111 -8.84 5.58 -0.64
N VAL A 112 -7.52 5.55 -0.74
CA VAL A 112 -6.63 6.48 -0.02
C VAL A 112 -6.87 7.91 -0.48
N GLN A 113 -7.04 8.12 -1.78
CA GLN A 113 -7.32 9.43 -2.35
C GLN A 113 -8.64 9.98 -1.81
N LYS A 114 -9.71 9.17 -1.73
CA LYS A 114 -10.96 9.58 -1.07
C LYS A 114 -10.76 9.93 0.41
N ALA A 115 -9.94 9.17 1.13
CA ALA A 115 -9.65 9.43 2.54
C ALA A 115 -8.79 10.71 2.74
N VAL A 116 -7.86 11.00 1.83
CA VAL A 116 -6.96 12.17 1.88
C VAL A 116 -7.65 13.42 1.33
N ASP A 117 -8.43 13.30 0.26
CA ASP A 117 -9.20 14.40 -0.31
C ASP A 117 -10.34 14.83 0.62
N CYS A 118 -10.79 13.98 1.56
CA CYS A 118 -11.66 14.39 2.67
C CYS A 118 -10.99 15.44 3.60
N CYS A 119 -9.66 15.58 3.57
CA CYS A 119 -8.90 16.58 4.33
C CYS A 119 -8.54 17.83 3.50
N LYS A 120 -9.02 17.93 2.25
CA LYS A 120 -8.98 19.17 1.47
C LYS A 120 -10.31 19.89 1.69
N GLU A 121 -10.37 20.69 2.75
CA GLU A 121 -11.44 21.69 2.93
C GLU A 121 -11.34 22.80 1.88
#